data_AF-A0A1Q3JE21-F1
#
_entry.id   AF-A0A1Q3JE21-F1
#
_cell.length_a   1.000
_cell.length_b   1.000
_cell.length_c   1.000
_cell.angle_alpha   90.00
_cell.angle_beta   90.00
_cell.angle_gamma   90.00
#
_symmetry.space_group_name_H-M   'P 1'
#
loop_
_entity.id
_entity.type
_entity.pdbx_description
1 polymer ?
#
loop_
_entity_poly.entity_id
_entity_poly.type
_entity_poly.pdbx_seq_one_letter_code
_entity_poly.pdbx_strand_id
1 'polypeptide(L)'
;MKLPRLLARALVALWTVTVLASLAPAPQALAQPLPNRVAPGFKPGLRYFTAAAPTLVTRMAVRMLGPGHNSGTGRSTGAGSPVALNASMVNQSGAAITDISLVFSGWFLSTSGTTAVGNDYDVTSVTVEYPAATTVCTIQKSGSGTITVVNGTSIATDICTLSTPIPAGATFVVKGTSTVTSPNGYITQNLGLTGVRTTLMSNTPGLRRGVVFATGDSIVTNNGSQPYSALSGRGPGFQASISGTRADTYASGTNFDRQIQLASLLGVTNFFSDWSTNDASAGRTAAQILADVATLRAKAATIGAKWDHMTMIPRNSRASSAAISSLTGSGNAVTAIVPDASRFIVDRPYSISGATNGTGYNQTMMVTSVDVPTNTITLLSPGGFTESPATGSPVINGWNWSARAFLQAAGSQFVAGSGSVRGQFNAGLRGGGVDTVVEVADAFEVARDDGVYPVGGDKPKLLSPSTCTVTSVINTTRFVCSPYTGGNNTINLGILQGRTGANIGVTRSAQANTGADMTMNSAWPSTVIPGDTFWVVPGSMSSTQDGTHPDVALNGTGSQALLDDVMVAYIQGIM
;
A
#
# COMPACT_ATOMS: atom_id res chain seq x y z
N MET A 1 59.28 -57.62 23.68
CA MET A 1 59.31 -58.09 22.27
C MET A 1 58.49 -57.09 21.46
N LYS A 2 59.11 -56.14 20.75
CA LYS A 2 59.59 -56.22 19.34
C LYS A 2 58.46 -56.68 18.41
N LEU A 3 58.01 -55.99 17.36
CA LEU A 3 58.38 -54.77 16.62
C LEU A 3 57.13 -54.45 15.71
N PRO A 4 57.05 -53.34 14.95
CA PRO A 4 55.93 -52.37 15.02
C PRO A 4 55.57 -51.75 13.63
N ARG A 5 54.95 -50.53 13.64
CA ARG A 5 55.20 -49.38 12.70
C ARG A 5 54.73 -49.57 11.23
N LEU A 6 54.25 -48.62 10.42
CA LEU A 6 54.35 -47.17 10.18
C LEU A 6 53.10 -46.79 9.30
N LEU A 7 52.65 -45.56 9.01
CA LEU A 7 52.90 -44.19 9.43
C LEU A 7 51.70 -43.36 8.94
N ALA A 8 51.38 -42.30 9.69
CA ALA A 8 50.92 -41.04 9.12
C ALA A 8 52.14 -40.11 8.94
N ARG A 9 52.09 -39.26 7.90
CA ARG A 9 52.87 -38.01 7.66
C ARG A 9 54.13 -38.05 6.77
N ALA A 10 54.33 -36.89 6.12
CA ALA A 10 55.42 -36.39 5.26
C ALA A 10 55.31 -36.82 3.78
N LEU A 11 54.89 -35.98 2.84
CA LEU A 11 55.39 -34.64 2.45
C LEU A 11 56.90 -34.65 2.13
N VAL A 12 57.21 -34.14 0.92
CA VAL A 12 58.49 -33.54 0.47
C VAL A 12 59.35 -34.36 -0.52
N ALA A 13 59.30 -33.85 -1.77
CA ALA A 13 60.41 -33.64 -2.73
C ALA A 13 61.01 -34.80 -3.53
N LEU A 14 60.74 -34.75 -4.84
CA LEU A 14 61.72 -34.58 -5.94
C LEU A 14 60.84 -34.26 -7.17
N TRP A 15 60.73 -33.08 -7.79
CA TRP A 15 61.73 -32.10 -8.25
C TRP A 15 62.93 -32.72 -8.95
N THR A 16 62.79 -33.00 -10.26
CA THR A 16 63.63 -32.36 -11.31
C THR A 16 63.12 -32.65 -12.74
N VAL A 17 62.63 -31.59 -13.41
CA VAL A 17 62.95 -31.10 -14.78
C VAL A 17 62.95 -32.13 -15.94
N THR A 18 62.10 -32.06 -16.98
CA THR A 18 62.07 -31.10 -18.12
C THR A 18 60.76 -31.38 -18.90
N VAL A 19 59.73 -30.52 -19.02
CA VAL A 19 59.51 -29.24 -19.76
C VAL A 19 59.66 -29.32 -21.29
N LEU A 20 58.50 -29.23 -21.98
CA LEU A 20 58.17 -28.91 -23.41
C LEU A 20 57.12 -29.95 -23.88
N ALA A 21 55.88 -29.67 -24.28
CA ALA A 21 55.07 -28.50 -24.64
C ALA A 21 53.59 -28.92 -24.37
N SER A 22 52.55 -28.12 -24.16
CA SER A 22 52.20 -26.78 -24.62
C SER A 22 51.12 -26.21 -23.69
N LEU A 23 51.46 -25.18 -22.92
CA LEU A 23 50.51 -24.26 -22.28
C LEU A 23 51.14 -22.89 -22.31
N ALA A 24 50.42 -21.91 -22.88
CA ALA A 24 50.39 -20.48 -22.54
C ALA A 24 49.93 -19.63 -23.75
N PRO A 25 49.52 -18.37 -23.55
CA PRO A 25 48.49 -17.90 -22.61
C PRO A 25 47.63 -16.80 -23.26
N ALA A 26 46.62 -16.26 -22.56
CA ALA A 26 46.27 -14.85 -22.78
C ALA A 26 45.87 -14.15 -21.47
N PRO A 27 46.34 -12.90 -21.24
CA PRO A 27 46.58 -12.35 -19.91
C PRO A 27 45.71 -11.11 -19.59
N GLN A 28 45.78 -10.65 -18.35
CA GLN A 28 45.33 -9.31 -17.94
C GLN A 28 46.36 -8.22 -18.25
N ALA A 29 45.83 -7.09 -18.76
CA ALA A 29 46.19 -5.67 -18.57
C ALA A 29 47.54 -5.08 -19.07
N LEU A 30 47.45 -4.05 -19.95
CA LEU A 30 47.93 -2.64 -19.81
C LEU A 30 48.35 -1.95 -21.14
N ALA A 31 47.89 -0.70 -21.29
CA ALA A 31 48.50 0.49 -21.94
C ALA A 31 48.81 0.56 -23.47
N GLN A 32 48.41 1.70 -24.05
CA GLN A 32 48.62 2.33 -25.39
C GLN A 32 50.10 2.37 -25.90
N PRO A 33 50.45 2.64 -27.20
CA PRO A 33 49.94 3.71 -28.12
C PRO A 33 49.88 3.42 -29.66
N LEU A 34 49.33 4.38 -30.44
CA LEU A 34 49.23 4.45 -31.92
C LEU A 34 50.60 4.63 -32.64
N PRO A 35 50.74 4.33 -33.97
CA PRO A 35 50.74 5.43 -34.97
C PRO A 35 50.27 5.12 -36.42
N ASN A 36 49.61 6.13 -37.01
CA ASN A 36 49.64 6.67 -38.39
C ASN A 36 50.09 5.83 -39.61
N ARG A 37 49.24 5.83 -40.65
CA ARG A 37 49.60 6.32 -42.00
C ARG A 37 48.41 7.03 -42.66
N VAL A 38 48.66 8.26 -43.12
CA VAL A 38 47.74 9.17 -43.82
C VAL A 38 48.03 9.13 -45.32
N ALA A 39 47.00 9.23 -46.16
CA ALA A 39 47.07 9.85 -47.50
C ALA A 39 45.70 10.46 -47.85
N PRO A 40 45.61 11.49 -48.72
CA PRO A 40 45.16 12.81 -48.30
C PRO A 40 43.84 13.28 -48.94
N GLY A 41 43.16 14.18 -48.22
CA GLY A 41 42.30 15.19 -48.83
C GLY A 41 40.80 14.91 -48.76
N PHE A 42 40.16 15.22 -47.63
CA PHE A 42 38.84 15.85 -47.63
C PHE A 42 38.68 16.62 -46.30
N LYS A 43 38.37 17.92 -46.39
CA LYS A 43 38.22 18.82 -45.23
C LYS A 43 37.13 18.28 -44.28
N PRO A 44 37.27 18.42 -42.94
CA PRO A 44 36.23 18.03 -42.01
C PRO A 44 35.04 18.98 -42.18
N GLY A 45 33.99 18.50 -42.82
CA GLY A 45 32.67 19.08 -42.64
C GLY A 45 32.30 18.87 -41.18
N LEU A 46 32.22 19.96 -40.42
CA LEU A 46 31.55 20.01 -39.13
C LEU A 46 30.14 19.43 -39.32
N ARG A 47 29.95 18.14 -39.03
CA ARG A 47 28.61 17.60 -38.86
C ARG A 47 28.18 18.08 -37.48
N TYR A 48 27.54 19.24 -37.44
CA TYR A 48 26.62 19.55 -36.37
C TYR A 48 25.66 18.37 -36.29
N PHE A 49 25.80 17.52 -35.26
CA PHE A 49 24.67 16.75 -34.79
C PHE A 49 23.70 17.81 -34.27
N THR A 50 22.80 18.28 -35.13
CA THR A 50 21.59 18.92 -34.64
C THR A 50 20.95 17.87 -33.74
N ALA A 51 20.93 18.13 -32.43
CA ALA A 51 20.12 17.34 -31.53
C ALA A 51 18.74 17.23 -32.18
N ALA A 52 18.26 16.00 -32.39
CA ALA A 52 16.95 15.78 -32.99
C ALA A 52 15.96 16.69 -32.25
N ALA A 53 15.18 17.47 -33.01
CA ALA A 53 14.19 18.36 -32.42
C ALA A 53 13.34 17.53 -31.42
N PRO A 54 13.08 18.05 -30.21
CA PRO A 54 12.35 17.28 -29.21
C PRO A 54 11.03 16.79 -29.81
N THR A 55 10.83 15.48 -29.89
CA THR A 55 9.50 14.94 -30.22
C THR A 55 8.59 15.30 -29.05
N LEU A 56 7.50 16.03 -29.30
CA LEU A 56 6.50 16.34 -28.29
C LEU A 56 5.82 15.04 -27.88
N VAL A 57 5.97 14.65 -26.60
CA VAL A 57 5.22 13.53 -26.01
C VAL A 57 4.22 14.13 -25.05
N THR A 58 2.95 13.73 -25.20
CA THR A 58 1.89 14.18 -24.30
C THR A 58 1.80 13.22 -23.13
N ARG A 59 1.86 13.76 -21.90
CA ARG A 59 1.83 12.94 -20.69
C ARG A 59 1.11 13.61 -19.54
N MET A 60 0.62 12.82 -18.60
CA MET A 60 -0.10 13.27 -17.41
C MET A 60 0.73 14.27 -16.59
N ALA A 61 0.08 15.32 -16.09
CA ALA A 61 0.71 16.40 -15.31
C ALA A 61 0.22 16.47 -13.86
N VAL A 62 -0.76 15.64 -13.49
CA VAL A 62 -1.47 15.70 -12.21
C VAL A 62 -1.59 14.30 -11.60
N ARG A 63 -2.15 14.20 -10.39
CA ARG A 63 -2.57 12.93 -9.80
C ARG A 63 -4.08 12.81 -9.87
N MET A 64 -4.62 11.66 -10.27
CA MET A 64 -6.06 11.44 -10.30
C MET A 64 -6.45 10.07 -9.74
N LEU A 65 -7.64 10.02 -9.14
CA LEU A 65 -8.34 8.79 -8.85
C LEU A 65 -9.22 8.42 -10.04
N GLY A 66 -9.39 7.13 -10.27
CA GLY A 66 -10.23 6.60 -11.32
C GLY A 66 -11.72 6.87 -11.07
N PRO A 67 -12.51 7.00 -12.14
CA PRO A 67 -13.95 7.23 -12.03
C PRO A 67 -14.63 5.99 -11.44
N GLY A 68 -15.55 6.15 -10.49
CA GLY A 68 -16.34 5.04 -9.92
C GLY A 68 -15.72 4.32 -8.71
N HIS A 69 -14.56 4.77 -8.22
CA HIS A 69 -13.78 4.11 -7.17
C HIS A 69 -14.26 4.40 -5.72
N ASN A 70 -14.24 3.38 -4.82
CA ASN A 70 -14.43 3.35 -3.35
C ASN A 70 -15.52 4.16 -2.64
N SER A 71 -16.40 4.84 -3.37
CA SER A 71 -17.60 5.58 -2.92
C SER A 71 -17.98 6.68 -3.93
N GLY A 72 -17.14 6.94 -4.93
CA GLY A 72 -17.32 8.03 -5.90
C GLY A 72 -18.30 7.67 -7.02
N THR A 73 -19.59 7.88 -6.75
CA THR A 73 -20.71 8.09 -7.68
C THR A 73 -20.58 7.53 -9.12
N GLY A 74 -21.43 6.55 -9.44
CA GLY A 74 -21.50 5.92 -10.78
C GLY A 74 -22.12 6.81 -11.86
N ARG A 75 -22.64 6.15 -12.90
CA ARG A 75 -23.41 6.79 -13.97
C ARG A 75 -24.58 7.62 -13.40
N SER A 76 -24.73 8.86 -13.87
CA SER A 76 -25.98 9.61 -13.69
C SER A 76 -27.07 9.07 -14.62
N THR A 77 -28.25 8.79 -14.05
CA THR A 77 -29.46 8.44 -14.81
C THR A 77 -30.49 9.57 -14.84
N GLY A 78 -30.20 10.71 -14.18
CA GLY A 78 -31.09 11.86 -14.10
C GLY A 78 -30.93 12.81 -15.30
N ALA A 79 -32.04 13.37 -15.77
CA ALA A 79 -32.08 14.31 -16.88
C ALA A 79 -32.31 15.77 -16.43
N GLY A 80 -31.92 16.71 -17.27
CA GLY A 80 -32.44 18.08 -17.29
C GLY A 80 -31.73 19.10 -16.39
N SER A 81 -30.84 18.69 -15.49
CA SER A 81 -30.05 19.63 -14.67
C SER A 81 -28.59 19.67 -15.12
N PRO A 82 -28.03 20.86 -15.40
CA PRO A 82 -26.60 21.01 -15.64
C PRO A 82 -25.79 20.57 -14.41
N VAL A 83 -24.75 19.77 -14.63
CA VAL A 83 -23.74 19.46 -13.63
C VAL A 83 -22.45 20.16 -13.99
N ALA A 84 -21.84 20.82 -13.01
CA ALA A 84 -20.59 21.52 -13.18
C ALA A 84 -19.41 20.62 -12.83
N LEU A 85 -18.40 20.62 -13.70
CA LEU A 85 -17.03 20.27 -13.37
C LEU A 85 -16.38 21.49 -12.71
N ASN A 86 -15.76 21.29 -11.54
CA ASN A 86 -14.94 22.28 -10.87
C ASN A 86 -13.82 21.57 -10.09
N ALA A 87 -12.78 21.14 -10.81
CA ALA A 87 -11.71 20.34 -10.27
C ALA A 87 -10.46 21.18 -9.99
N SER A 88 -10.09 21.29 -8.72
CA SER A 88 -8.81 21.87 -8.30
C SER A 88 -7.70 20.83 -8.40
N MET A 89 -6.61 21.17 -9.08
CA MET A 89 -5.50 20.26 -9.36
C MET A 89 -4.15 20.93 -9.08
N VAL A 90 -3.15 20.11 -8.79
CA VAL A 90 -1.77 20.58 -8.58
C VAL A 90 -0.91 20.12 -9.74
N ASN A 91 -0.11 21.03 -10.30
CA ASN A 91 0.88 20.68 -11.31
C ASN A 91 2.00 19.84 -10.69
N GLN A 92 1.97 18.53 -10.95
CA GLN A 92 2.94 17.54 -10.49
C GLN A 92 3.92 17.13 -11.60
N SER A 93 3.88 17.78 -12.77
CA SER A 93 4.75 17.45 -13.90
C SER A 93 6.24 17.73 -13.65
N GLY A 94 6.55 18.55 -12.64
CA GLY A 94 7.92 18.97 -12.32
C GLY A 94 8.41 20.18 -13.12
N ALA A 95 7.63 20.72 -14.06
CA ALA A 95 7.93 21.92 -14.82
C ALA A 95 6.68 22.80 -15.03
N ALA A 96 6.84 24.03 -15.51
CA ALA A 96 5.71 24.93 -15.74
C ALA A 96 4.88 24.51 -16.96
N ILE A 97 3.59 24.23 -16.82
CA ILE A 97 2.71 23.83 -17.94
C ILE A 97 2.53 25.03 -18.87
N THR A 98 2.90 24.86 -20.13
CA THR A 98 2.69 25.85 -21.21
C THR A 98 1.65 25.40 -22.22
N ASP A 99 1.54 24.11 -22.47
CA ASP A 99 0.44 23.52 -23.23
C ASP A 99 -0.26 22.44 -22.42
N ILE A 100 -1.58 22.41 -22.54
CA ILE A 100 -2.46 21.52 -21.79
C ILE A 100 -3.46 20.81 -22.71
N SER A 101 -3.80 19.57 -22.38
CA SER A 101 -4.90 18.81 -22.98
C SER A 101 -5.57 17.99 -21.90
N LEU A 102 -6.88 17.81 -21.99
CA LEU A 102 -7.67 17.04 -21.02
C LEU A 102 -8.01 15.66 -21.58
N VAL A 103 -8.24 14.70 -20.68
CA VAL A 103 -8.76 13.37 -21.01
C VAL A 103 -10.03 13.13 -20.22
N PHE A 104 -11.07 12.67 -20.93
CA PHE A 104 -12.36 12.30 -20.35
C PHE A 104 -12.64 10.82 -20.61
N SER A 105 -13.35 10.15 -19.70
CA SER A 105 -13.73 8.75 -19.83
C SER A 105 -15.23 8.58 -20.07
N GLY A 106 -15.58 7.76 -21.06
CA GLY A 106 -16.92 7.21 -21.30
C GLY A 106 -17.15 5.89 -20.58
N TRP A 107 -16.36 5.60 -19.56
CA TRP A 107 -16.47 4.40 -18.74
C TRP A 107 -16.03 4.70 -17.32
N PHE A 108 -16.51 3.89 -16.38
CA PHE A 108 -16.19 3.98 -14.97
C PHE A 108 -15.83 2.60 -14.40
N LEU A 109 -15.14 2.59 -13.27
CA LEU A 109 -14.83 1.39 -12.50
C LEU A 109 -16.11 0.93 -11.79
N SER A 110 -16.42 -0.35 -11.88
CA SER A 110 -17.50 -1.02 -11.15
C SER A 110 -16.92 -2.14 -10.31
N THR A 111 -17.72 -2.74 -9.43
CA THR A 111 -17.25 -3.82 -8.54
C THR A 111 -16.72 -5.06 -9.26
N SER A 112 -16.97 -5.20 -10.57
CA SER A 112 -16.55 -6.33 -11.40
C SER A 112 -15.61 -5.96 -12.56
N GLY A 113 -15.08 -4.73 -12.60
CA GLY A 113 -14.16 -4.28 -13.65
C GLY A 113 -14.50 -2.90 -14.20
N THR A 114 -14.57 -2.76 -15.53
CA THR A 114 -14.91 -1.47 -16.16
C THR A 114 -16.28 -1.55 -16.84
N THR A 115 -17.08 -0.50 -16.70
CA THR A 115 -18.44 -0.42 -17.27
C THR A 115 -18.60 0.86 -18.08
N ALA A 116 -19.21 0.72 -19.26
CA ALA A 116 -19.51 1.86 -20.12
C ALA A 116 -20.61 2.74 -19.51
N VAL A 117 -20.59 4.06 -19.78
CA VAL A 117 -21.59 4.99 -19.24
C VAL A 117 -22.99 4.83 -19.87
N GLY A 118 -23.09 4.05 -20.95
CA GLY A 118 -24.34 3.65 -21.60
C GLY A 118 -24.63 4.40 -22.89
N ASN A 119 -24.30 5.69 -22.98
CA ASN A 119 -24.50 6.56 -24.14
C ASN A 119 -23.40 7.63 -24.18
N ASP A 120 -23.20 8.26 -25.33
CA ASP A 120 -22.31 9.42 -25.42
C ASP A 120 -22.85 10.59 -24.56
N TYR A 121 -21.96 11.44 -24.08
CA TYR A 121 -22.34 12.66 -23.35
C TYR A 121 -21.42 13.82 -23.69
N ASP A 122 -21.95 15.04 -23.59
CA ASP A 122 -21.21 16.25 -23.93
C ASP A 122 -20.74 16.99 -22.68
N VAL A 123 -19.52 17.52 -22.74
CA VAL A 123 -18.97 18.49 -21.80
C VAL A 123 -18.71 19.79 -22.55
N THR A 124 -19.26 20.90 -22.07
CA THR A 124 -19.19 22.22 -22.67
C THR A 124 -18.53 23.22 -21.73
N SER A 125 -18.16 24.39 -22.26
CA SER A 125 -17.61 25.52 -21.49
C SER A 125 -16.37 25.15 -20.67
N VAL A 126 -15.54 24.25 -21.21
CA VAL A 126 -14.38 23.72 -20.48
C VAL A 126 -13.24 24.72 -20.50
N THR A 127 -12.81 25.16 -19.31
CA THR A 127 -11.77 26.17 -19.13
C THR A 127 -10.73 25.74 -18.11
N VAL A 128 -9.52 26.24 -18.28
CA VAL A 128 -8.43 26.13 -17.32
C VAL A 128 -8.19 27.50 -16.71
N GLU A 129 -8.18 27.60 -15.39
CA GLU A 129 -7.98 28.84 -14.65
C GLU A 129 -6.68 28.81 -13.84
N TYR A 130 -5.85 29.84 -14.02
CA TYR A 130 -4.64 30.08 -13.22
C TYR A 130 -4.20 31.56 -13.24
N PRO A 131 -4.05 32.23 -12.08
CA PRO A 131 -4.55 31.81 -10.77
C PRO A 131 -6.07 31.57 -10.80
N ALA A 132 -6.63 30.99 -9.75
CA ALA A 132 -8.06 30.69 -9.69
C ALA A 132 -8.91 31.91 -10.07
N ALA A 133 -10.01 31.70 -10.81
CA ALA A 133 -10.86 32.73 -11.42
C ALA A 133 -10.25 33.54 -12.59
N THR A 134 -9.04 33.22 -13.05
CA THR A 134 -8.45 33.79 -14.27
C THR A 134 -8.31 32.72 -15.35
N THR A 135 -9.15 32.75 -16.39
CA THR A 135 -9.06 31.79 -17.50
C THR A 135 -7.79 32.00 -18.30
N VAL A 136 -6.96 30.96 -18.37
CA VAL A 136 -5.71 30.94 -19.15
C VAL A 136 -5.84 30.18 -20.47
N CYS A 137 -6.87 29.35 -20.59
CA CYS A 137 -7.17 28.55 -21.76
C CYS A 137 -8.64 28.10 -21.78
N THR A 138 -9.23 28.05 -22.97
CA THR A 138 -10.52 27.38 -23.24
C THR A 138 -10.25 26.11 -24.03
N ILE A 139 -10.69 24.97 -23.50
CA ILE A 139 -10.42 23.65 -24.07
C ILE A 139 -11.45 23.32 -25.15
N GLN A 140 -10.97 22.77 -26.25
CA GLN A 140 -11.78 22.36 -27.40
C GLN A 140 -11.45 20.92 -27.81
N LYS A 141 -12.33 20.33 -28.62
CA LYS A 141 -12.06 19.06 -29.31
C LYS A 141 -12.42 19.21 -30.79
N SER A 142 -11.45 18.97 -31.67
CA SER A 142 -11.58 19.22 -33.11
C SER A 142 -12.09 20.64 -33.42
N GLY A 143 -11.63 21.65 -32.66
CA GLY A 143 -12.07 23.05 -32.78
C GLY A 143 -13.46 23.37 -32.24
N SER A 144 -14.19 22.39 -31.69
CA SER A 144 -15.50 22.58 -31.06
C SER A 144 -15.37 22.86 -29.57
N GLY A 145 -16.15 23.81 -29.04
CA GLY A 145 -16.31 24.04 -27.60
C GLY A 145 -17.21 23.00 -26.89
N THR A 146 -17.82 22.10 -27.66
CA THR A 146 -18.55 20.92 -27.16
C THR A 146 -17.66 19.70 -27.31
N ILE A 147 -17.35 19.05 -26.19
CA ILE A 147 -16.51 17.85 -26.11
C ILE A 147 -17.43 16.64 -25.93
N THR A 148 -17.66 15.90 -27.00
CA THR A 148 -18.43 14.64 -26.95
C THR A 148 -17.55 13.50 -26.46
N VAL A 149 -17.89 12.97 -25.28
CA VAL A 149 -17.26 11.81 -24.67
C VAL A 149 -17.98 10.56 -25.13
N VAL A 150 -17.27 9.73 -25.90
CA VAL A 150 -17.82 8.52 -26.52
C VAL A 150 -17.99 7.41 -25.49
N ASN A 151 -19.15 6.77 -25.50
CA ASN A 151 -19.49 5.65 -24.64
C ASN A 151 -18.44 4.53 -24.69
N GLY A 152 -18.05 4.04 -23.51
CA GLY A 152 -17.10 2.94 -23.34
C GLY A 152 -15.64 3.28 -23.65
N THR A 153 -15.34 4.52 -24.03
CA THR A 153 -14.03 4.93 -24.59
C THR A 153 -13.47 6.14 -23.83
N SER A 154 -12.15 6.23 -23.70
CA SER A 154 -11.49 7.46 -23.25
C SER A 154 -11.13 8.36 -24.44
N ILE A 155 -11.32 9.66 -24.28
CA ILE A 155 -11.02 10.65 -25.33
C ILE A 155 -10.09 11.75 -24.82
N ALA A 156 -9.22 12.19 -25.71
CA ALA A 156 -8.39 13.37 -25.55
C ALA A 156 -9.03 14.60 -26.19
N THR A 157 -8.85 15.76 -25.57
CA THR A 157 -9.15 17.07 -26.18
C THR A 157 -7.97 17.55 -27.02
N ASP A 158 -8.16 18.65 -27.76
CA ASP A 158 -7.08 19.34 -28.44
C ASP A 158 -6.06 19.87 -27.41
N ILE A 159 -4.85 20.15 -27.90
CA ILE A 159 -3.82 20.84 -27.12
C ILE A 159 -4.11 22.33 -27.17
N CYS A 160 -4.12 22.96 -26.01
CA CYS A 160 -4.31 24.39 -25.84
C CYS A 160 -3.07 25.01 -25.21
N THR A 161 -2.52 26.02 -25.87
CA THR A 161 -1.41 26.82 -25.32
C THR A 161 -1.96 27.81 -24.30
N LEU A 162 -1.36 27.82 -23.11
CA LEU A 162 -1.76 28.68 -22.01
C LEU A 162 -1.24 30.11 -22.21
N SER A 163 -2.12 31.09 -22.03
CA SER A 163 -1.73 32.51 -22.01
C SER A 163 -0.84 32.88 -20.82
N THR A 164 -0.96 32.15 -19.71
CA THR A 164 -0.08 32.23 -18.54
C THR A 164 0.38 30.82 -18.15
N PRO A 165 1.69 30.53 -18.15
CA PRO A 165 2.20 29.23 -17.73
C PRO A 165 1.85 28.92 -16.26
N ILE A 166 1.55 27.66 -15.97
CA ILE A 166 1.24 27.18 -14.60
C ILE A 166 2.51 26.58 -13.99
N PRO A 167 3.18 27.21 -13.01
CA PRO A 167 4.41 26.70 -12.41
C PRO A 167 4.26 25.30 -11.79
N ALA A 168 5.38 24.56 -11.67
CA ALA A 168 5.41 23.30 -10.94
C ALA A 168 4.98 23.51 -9.47
N GLY A 169 4.17 22.60 -8.94
CA GLY A 169 3.60 22.71 -7.59
C GLY A 169 2.45 23.71 -7.45
N ALA A 170 2.15 24.53 -8.46
CA ALA A 170 1.04 25.47 -8.41
C ALA A 170 -0.32 24.75 -8.52
N THR A 171 -1.32 25.32 -7.85
CA THR A 171 -2.71 24.87 -7.95
C THR A 171 -3.44 25.63 -9.05
N PHE A 172 -4.19 24.93 -9.88
CA PHE A 172 -5.02 25.47 -10.96
C PHE A 172 -6.38 24.77 -10.98
N VAL A 173 -7.35 25.35 -11.68
CA VAL A 173 -8.72 24.82 -11.70
C VAL A 173 -9.11 24.45 -13.13
N VAL A 174 -9.77 23.30 -13.29
CA VAL A 174 -10.47 22.93 -14.52
C VAL A 174 -11.96 23.05 -14.27
N LYS A 175 -12.64 23.86 -15.07
CA LYS A 175 -14.11 24.02 -15.02
C LYS A 175 -14.75 23.50 -16.29
N GLY A 176 -16.02 23.13 -16.21
CA GLY A 176 -16.84 22.74 -17.35
C GLY A 176 -18.27 22.46 -16.92
N THR A 177 -19.13 22.17 -17.87
CA THR A 177 -20.53 21.84 -17.59
C THR A 177 -20.99 20.70 -18.50
N SER A 178 -21.85 19.83 -17.99
CA SER A 178 -22.59 18.86 -18.82
C SER A 178 -24.06 18.96 -18.47
N THR A 179 -24.91 19.03 -19.48
CA THR A 179 -26.35 18.93 -19.32
C THR A 179 -26.82 17.68 -20.03
N VAL A 180 -27.30 16.69 -19.27
CA VAL A 180 -27.95 15.53 -19.88
C VAL A 180 -29.36 15.87 -20.27
N THR A 181 -29.61 15.93 -21.55
CA THR A 181 -30.93 15.61 -22.09
C THR A 181 -31.08 14.08 -22.05
N SER A 182 -32.13 13.57 -21.41
CA SER A 182 -32.45 12.13 -21.43
C SER A 182 -32.33 11.57 -22.86
N PRO A 183 -31.67 10.42 -23.13
CA PRO A 183 -31.15 9.40 -22.21
C PRO A 183 -29.60 9.36 -22.04
N ASN A 184 -28.87 10.46 -22.28
CA ASN A 184 -27.39 10.45 -22.25
C ASN A 184 -26.83 10.19 -20.84
N GLY A 185 -25.91 9.24 -20.65
CA GLY A 185 -25.34 8.93 -19.33
C GLY A 185 -23.95 9.55 -19.16
N TYR A 186 -23.67 10.22 -18.05
CA TYR A 186 -22.33 10.75 -17.71
C TYR A 186 -21.85 10.24 -16.36
N ILE A 187 -20.55 10.38 -16.13
CA ILE A 187 -19.92 10.09 -14.85
C ILE A 187 -20.09 11.32 -13.98
N THR A 188 -20.85 11.16 -12.91
CA THR A 188 -21.18 12.25 -11.96
C THR A 188 -19.94 12.87 -11.32
N GLN A 189 -18.88 12.09 -11.09
CA GLN A 189 -17.61 12.58 -10.59
C GLN A 189 -16.84 13.36 -11.68
N ASN A 190 -16.66 14.68 -11.49
CA ASN A 190 -15.90 15.57 -12.37
C ASN A 190 -16.23 15.41 -13.88
N LEU A 191 -17.47 15.03 -14.21
CA LEU A 191 -17.90 14.79 -15.59
C LEU A 191 -17.00 13.81 -16.35
N GLY A 192 -16.43 12.82 -15.66
CA GLY A 192 -15.52 11.83 -16.25
C GLY A 192 -14.13 12.35 -16.59
N LEU A 193 -13.73 13.53 -16.12
CA LEU A 193 -12.36 14.00 -16.25
C LEU A 193 -11.40 13.01 -15.59
N THR A 194 -10.48 12.46 -16.38
CA THR A 194 -9.54 11.38 -16.00
C THR A 194 -8.09 11.71 -16.33
N GLY A 195 -7.82 12.85 -16.95
CA GLY A 195 -6.45 13.30 -17.15
C GLY A 195 -6.32 14.77 -17.42
N VAL A 196 -5.21 15.33 -16.92
CA VAL A 196 -4.61 16.55 -17.46
C VAL A 196 -3.26 16.17 -18.01
N ARG A 197 -3.01 16.53 -19.27
CA ARG A 197 -1.81 16.20 -20.00
C ARG A 197 -1.10 17.46 -20.45
N THR A 198 0.20 17.35 -20.60
CA THR A 198 1.07 18.42 -21.09
C THR A 198 2.07 17.88 -22.10
N THR A 199 2.58 18.77 -22.94
CA THR A 199 3.65 18.52 -23.93
C THR A 199 5.06 18.69 -23.35
N LEU A 200 5.17 19.11 -22.07
CA LEU A 200 6.43 19.38 -21.38
C LEU A 200 7.41 18.21 -21.38
N MET A 201 6.92 16.98 -21.50
CA MET A 201 7.74 15.77 -21.56
C MET A 201 8.18 15.44 -22.99
N SER A 202 8.54 16.47 -23.76
CA SER A 202 9.30 16.29 -24.98
C SER A 202 10.52 15.40 -24.73
N ASN A 203 11.07 14.75 -25.76
CA ASN A 203 12.20 13.82 -25.63
C ASN A 203 13.51 14.40 -25.01
N THR A 204 13.48 15.60 -24.43
CA THR A 204 14.54 16.27 -23.69
C THR A 204 14.94 15.49 -22.42
N PRO A 205 16.21 15.05 -22.30
CA PRO A 205 16.74 14.41 -21.09
C PRO A 205 16.55 15.30 -19.84
N GLY A 206 16.15 14.71 -18.72
CA GLY A 206 15.93 15.43 -17.44
C GLY A 206 14.53 15.99 -17.23
N LEU A 207 13.68 16.05 -18.26
CA LEU A 207 12.26 16.43 -18.15
C LEU A 207 11.28 15.24 -18.26
N ARG A 208 11.81 14.03 -18.49
CA ARG A 208 11.02 12.80 -18.58
C ARG A 208 10.80 12.20 -17.21
N ARG A 209 9.78 12.66 -16.49
CA ARG A 209 9.32 11.97 -15.28
C ARG A 209 8.51 10.72 -15.63
N GLY A 210 8.56 9.72 -14.76
CA GLY A 210 7.66 8.58 -14.82
C GLY A 210 6.21 9.01 -14.64
N VAL A 211 5.29 8.28 -15.25
CA VAL A 211 3.84 8.40 -15.01
C VAL A 211 3.36 7.03 -14.57
N VAL A 212 2.86 6.93 -13.33
CA VAL A 212 2.37 5.68 -12.75
C VAL A 212 0.89 5.52 -13.04
N PHE A 213 0.50 4.33 -13.49
CA PHE A 213 -0.89 3.88 -13.49
C PHE A 213 -1.02 2.70 -12.54
N ALA A 214 -1.59 2.95 -11.37
CA ALA A 214 -1.81 1.93 -10.38
C ALA A 214 -3.14 1.21 -10.61
N THR A 215 -3.10 -0.11 -10.59
CA THR A 215 -4.24 -1.01 -10.77
C THR A 215 -4.08 -2.19 -9.81
N GLY A 216 -5.15 -2.90 -9.45
CA GLY A 216 -5.06 -3.92 -8.41
C GLY A 216 -6.35 -4.16 -7.66
N ASP A 217 -6.24 -4.84 -6.53
CA ASP A 217 -7.34 -5.12 -5.61
C ASP A 217 -7.42 -4.16 -4.40
N SER A 218 -8.19 -4.56 -3.37
CA SER A 218 -8.48 -3.81 -2.15
C SER A 218 -7.23 -3.33 -1.41
N ILE A 219 -6.11 -4.04 -1.52
CA ILE A 219 -4.84 -3.68 -0.85
C ILE A 219 -4.29 -2.37 -1.39
N VAL A 220 -4.53 -2.04 -2.67
CA VAL A 220 -4.07 -0.80 -3.30
C VAL A 220 -5.18 0.26 -3.31
N THR A 221 -6.46 -0.13 -3.26
CA THR A 221 -7.59 0.83 -3.30
C THR A 221 -8.11 1.29 -1.93
N ASN A 222 -8.47 0.37 -1.02
CA ASN A 222 -9.15 0.64 0.26
C ASN A 222 -8.24 1.23 1.34
N ASN A 223 -6.99 1.40 0.97
CA ASN A 223 -5.86 1.45 1.86
C ASN A 223 -5.24 2.87 1.71
N GLY A 224 -6.12 3.88 1.59
CA GLY A 224 -5.74 5.27 1.30
C GLY A 224 -5.28 5.53 -0.14
N SER A 225 -5.48 4.58 -1.07
CA SER A 225 -4.97 4.68 -2.44
C SER A 225 -3.47 4.98 -2.46
N GLN A 226 -2.63 4.10 -1.90
CA GLN A 226 -1.23 4.42 -1.58
C GLN A 226 -0.44 4.98 -2.74
N PRO A 227 -0.53 4.44 -3.98
CA PRO A 227 0.19 5.03 -5.10
C PRO A 227 -0.23 6.48 -5.33
N TYR A 228 -1.54 6.78 -5.26
CA TYR A 228 -2.04 8.16 -5.35
C TYR A 228 -1.45 9.04 -4.26
N SER A 229 -1.47 8.59 -3.00
CA SER A 229 -0.95 9.36 -1.85
C SER A 229 0.57 9.58 -1.93
N ALA A 230 1.34 8.54 -2.26
CA ALA A 230 2.79 8.58 -2.37
C ALA A 230 3.26 9.48 -3.52
N LEU A 231 2.50 9.58 -4.61
CA LEU A 231 2.78 10.50 -5.71
C LEU A 231 2.72 11.98 -5.31
N SER A 232 2.07 12.33 -4.18
CA SER A 232 1.90 13.73 -3.76
C SER A 232 3.24 14.45 -3.59
N GLY A 233 3.46 15.49 -4.41
CA GLY A 233 4.69 16.28 -4.42
C GLY A 233 5.87 15.58 -5.12
N ARG A 234 5.67 14.37 -5.66
CA ARG A 234 6.73 13.55 -6.28
C ARG A 234 6.52 13.41 -7.79
N GLY A 235 5.27 13.22 -8.24
CA GLY A 235 4.99 13.09 -9.65
C GLY A 235 3.52 12.91 -10.01
N PRO A 236 3.22 12.83 -11.31
CA PRO A 236 1.90 12.55 -11.83
C PRO A 236 1.57 11.06 -11.77
N GLY A 237 0.28 10.73 -11.78
CA GLY A 237 -0.16 9.36 -11.92
C GLY A 237 -1.65 9.15 -11.67
N PHE A 238 -2.10 7.93 -11.94
CA PHE A 238 -3.50 7.57 -11.96
C PHE A 238 -3.73 6.30 -11.13
N GLN A 239 -4.78 6.28 -10.32
CA GLN A 239 -5.13 5.15 -9.46
C GLN A 239 -6.47 4.56 -9.91
N ALA A 240 -6.48 3.27 -10.27
CA ALA A 240 -7.64 2.60 -10.86
C ALA A 240 -7.87 1.16 -10.33
N SER A 241 -7.43 0.87 -9.11
CA SER A 241 -7.65 -0.43 -8.45
C SER A 241 -9.12 -0.62 -8.03
N ILE A 242 -9.60 -1.87 -7.98
CA ILE A 242 -10.98 -2.21 -7.60
C ILE A 242 -10.98 -3.32 -6.55
N SER A 243 -11.63 -3.06 -5.43
CA SER A 243 -11.78 -4.01 -4.32
C SER A 243 -12.39 -5.33 -4.77
N GLY A 244 -11.80 -6.44 -4.32
CA GLY A 244 -12.32 -7.80 -4.54
C GLY A 244 -12.00 -8.39 -5.91
N THR A 245 -11.33 -7.63 -6.78
CA THR A 245 -11.00 -8.12 -8.11
C THR A 245 -9.79 -9.05 -8.10
N ARG A 246 -9.70 -9.86 -9.16
CA ARG A 246 -8.69 -10.88 -9.41
C ARG A 246 -7.95 -10.58 -10.71
N ALA A 247 -6.75 -11.13 -10.87
CA ALA A 247 -5.98 -10.97 -12.12
C ALA A 247 -6.79 -11.46 -13.34
N ASP A 248 -7.52 -12.57 -13.20
CA ASP A 248 -8.33 -13.16 -14.27
C ASP A 248 -9.45 -12.26 -14.78
N THR A 249 -10.00 -11.42 -13.91
CA THR A 249 -11.10 -10.50 -14.20
C THR A 249 -10.66 -9.42 -15.19
N TYR A 250 -9.36 -9.11 -15.21
CA TYR A 250 -8.75 -8.13 -16.10
C TYR A 250 -8.04 -8.78 -17.29
N ALA A 251 -7.42 -9.94 -17.09
CA ALA A 251 -6.73 -10.65 -18.15
C ALA A 251 -7.71 -11.19 -19.21
N SER A 252 -8.90 -11.60 -18.77
CA SER A 252 -9.97 -12.03 -19.67
C SER A 252 -10.89 -10.85 -20.08
N GLY A 253 -11.11 -10.69 -21.38
CA GLY A 253 -12.04 -9.69 -21.92
C GLY A 253 -11.52 -8.25 -22.01
N THR A 254 -12.45 -7.29 -22.01
CA THR A 254 -12.20 -5.86 -22.34
C THR A 254 -11.94 -4.95 -21.13
N ASN A 255 -12.01 -5.51 -19.92
CA ASN A 255 -11.88 -4.74 -18.68
C ASN A 255 -10.57 -3.96 -18.63
N PHE A 256 -9.45 -4.64 -18.90
CA PHE A 256 -8.13 -4.02 -18.93
C PHE A 256 -7.87 -3.21 -20.21
N ASP A 257 -8.54 -3.52 -21.32
CA ASP A 257 -8.35 -2.79 -22.58
C ASP A 257 -8.75 -1.32 -22.46
N ARG A 258 -9.81 -1.03 -21.69
CA ARG A 258 -10.20 0.35 -21.38
C ARG A 258 -9.15 1.08 -20.53
N GLN A 259 -8.54 0.38 -19.57
CA GLN A 259 -7.45 0.93 -18.77
C GLN A 259 -6.19 1.17 -19.63
N ILE A 260 -5.88 0.27 -20.56
CA ILE A 260 -4.76 0.42 -21.52
C ILE A 260 -4.99 1.60 -22.47
N GLN A 261 -6.20 1.75 -23.00
CA GLN A 261 -6.55 2.89 -23.84
C GLN A 261 -6.36 4.21 -23.08
N LEU A 262 -6.87 4.29 -21.84
CA LEU A 262 -6.69 5.46 -21.00
C LEU A 262 -5.21 5.70 -20.70
N ALA A 263 -4.47 4.67 -20.29
CA ALA A 263 -3.05 4.76 -19.98
C ALA A 263 -2.21 5.25 -21.16
N SER A 264 -2.53 4.79 -22.39
CA SER A 264 -1.92 5.28 -23.63
C SER A 264 -2.14 6.78 -23.81
N LEU A 265 -3.38 7.25 -23.64
CA LEU A 265 -3.70 8.67 -23.74
C LEU A 265 -2.99 9.51 -22.67
N LEU A 266 -2.87 8.98 -21.45
CA LEU A 266 -2.20 9.63 -20.33
C LEU A 266 -0.66 9.59 -20.43
N GLY A 267 -0.10 8.85 -21.40
CA GLY A 267 1.34 8.70 -21.56
C GLY A 267 2.01 8.00 -20.38
N VAL A 268 1.36 6.96 -19.86
CA VAL A 268 1.83 6.12 -18.76
C VAL A 268 3.16 5.46 -19.13
N THR A 269 4.11 5.45 -18.19
CA THR A 269 5.40 4.78 -18.37
C THR A 269 5.51 3.50 -17.55
N ASN A 270 4.77 3.42 -16.45
CA ASN A 270 4.82 2.32 -15.51
C ASN A 270 3.41 1.98 -15.04
N PHE A 271 3.03 0.72 -15.15
CA PHE A 271 1.94 0.18 -14.35
C PHE A 271 2.49 -0.28 -13.02
N PHE A 272 1.83 0.11 -11.94
CA PHE A 272 1.99 -0.53 -10.63
C PHE A 272 0.78 -1.44 -10.41
N SER A 273 1.03 -2.69 -10.02
CA SER A 273 -0.03 -3.69 -9.90
C SER A 273 0.05 -4.51 -8.62
N ASP A 274 -1.12 -4.89 -8.13
CA ASP A 274 -1.29 -5.85 -7.04
C ASP A 274 -2.49 -6.76 -7.31
N TRP A 275 -2.19 -7.97 -7.77
CA TRP A 275 -3.14 -9.08 -7.85
C TRP A 275 -2.47 -10.36 -7.38
N SER A 276 -3.18 -11.14 -6.57
CA SER A 276 -2.80 -12.51 -6.17
C SER A 276 -3.65 -12.97 -4.99
N THR A 277 -3.97 -12.06 -4.08
CA THR A 277 -4.65 -12.37 -2.82
C THR A 277 -6.06 -12.93 -3.05
N ASN A 278 -6.86 -12.28 -3.90
CA ASN A 278 -8.19 -12.76 -4.25
C ASN A 278 -8.17 -13.99 -5.15
N ASP A 279 -7.16 -14.09 -6.03
CA ASP A 279 -6.97 -15.27 -6.87
C ASP A 279 -6.67 -16.52 -6.04
N ALA A 280 -5.72 -16.44 -5.10
CA ALA A 280 -5.39 -17.52 -4.18
C ALA A 280 -6.57 -17.85 -3.25
N SER A 281 -7.36 -16.85 -2.84
CA SER A 281 -8.60 -17.06 -2.07
C SER A 281 -9.64 -17.84 -2.87
N ALA A 282 -9.70 -17.64 -4.18
CA ALA A 282 -10.57 -18.37 -5.11
C ALA A 282 -10.02 -19.75 -5.53
N GLY A 283 -8.92 -20.21 -4.92
CA GLY A 283 -8.32 -21.51 -5.20
C GLY A 283 -7.51 -21.58 -6.50
N ARG A 284 -7.15 -20.44 -7.09
CA ARG A 284 -6.28 -20.41 -8.28
C ARG A 284 -4.83 -20.76 -7.90
N THR A 285 -4.13 -21.44 -8.80
CA THR A 285 -2.73 -21.81 -8.63
C THR A 285 -1.79 -20.65 -8.98
N ALA A 286 -0.56 -20.66 -8.44
CA ALA A 286 0.43 -19.64 -8.75
C ALA A 286 0.70 -19.52 -10.27
N ALA A 287 0.72 -20.65 -10.98
CA ALA A 287 0.92 -20.67 -12.43
C ALA A 287 -0.22 -19.97 -13.20
N GLN A 288 -1.47 -20.17 -12.76
CA GLN A 288 -2.62 -19.48 -13.36
C GLN A 288 -2.53 -17.97 -13.16
N ILE A 289 -2.19 -17.54 -11.94
CA ILE A 289 -2.07 -16.11 -11.60
C ILE A 289 -0.94 -15.46 -12.40
N LEU A 290 0.24 -16.10 -12.45
CA LEU A 290 1.38 -15.60 -13.23
C LEU A 290 1.07 -15.51 -14.73
N ALA A 291 0.27 -16.42 -15.29
CA ALA A 291 -0.16 -16.37 -16.69
C ALA A 291 -1.08 -15.18 -16.98
N ASP A 292 -2.00 -14.86 -16.05
CA ASP A 292 -2.84 -13.67 -16.15
C ASP A 292 -2.00 -12.39 -16.04
N VAL A 293 -1.09 -12.32 -15.06
CA VAL A 293 -0.16 -11.20 -14.90
C VAL A 293 0.70 -11.00 -16.15
N ALA A 294 1.19 -12.07 -16.76
CA ALA A 294 1.96 -12.01 -18.01
C ALA A 294 1.12 -11.45 -19.18
N THR A 295 -0.18 -11.77 -19.22
CA THR A 295 -1.13 -11.24 -20.21
C THR A 295 -1.34 -9.74 -20.02
N LEU A 296 -1.50 -9.28 -18.77
CA LEU A 296 -1.65 -7.87 -18.42
C LEU A 296 -0.37 -7.09 -18.73
N ARG A 297 0.81 -7.65 -18.39
CA ARG A 297 2.11 -7.11 -18.80
C ARG A 297 2.23 -6.98 -20.32
N ALA A 298 1.87 -8.01 -21.07
CA ALA A 298 1.93 -7.97 -22.54
C ALA A 298 1.06 -6.84 -23.11
N LYS A 299 -0.13 -6.62 -22.54
CA LYS A 299 -0.99 -5.49 -22.89
C LYS A 299 -0.35 -4.14 -22.55
N ALA A 300 0.27 -3.99 -21.37
CA ALA A 300 1.00 -2.76 -21.01
C ALA A 300 2.19 -2.47 -21.95
N ALA A 301 2.92 -3.51 -22.37
CA ALA A 301 4.02 -3.38 -23.30
C ALA A 301 3.59 -2.85 -24.68
N THR A 302 2.33 -3.07 -25.10
CA THR A 302 1.81 -2.51 -26.38
C THR A 302 1.80 -0.98 -26.43
N ILE A 303 1.77 -0.33 -25.27
CA ILE A 303 1.83 1.13 -25.14
C ILE A 303 3.21 1.62 -24.68
N GLY A 304 4.21 0.74 -24.63
CA GLY A 304 5.56 1.04 -24.19
C GLY A 304 5.72 1.27 -22.69
N ALA A 305 4.73 0.85 -21.88
CA ALA A 305 4.79 0.95 -20.42
C ALA A 305 5.44 -0.31 -19.82
N LYS A 306 6.22 -0.12 -18.75
CA LYS A 306 6.72 -1.20 -17.91
C LYS A 306 5.62 -1.74 -17.00
N TRP A 307 5.74 -3.01 -16.64
CA TRP A 307 4.87 -3.69 -15.70
C TRP A 307 5.59 -3.97 -14.39
N ASP A 308 5.25 -3.20 -13.37
CA ASP A 308 5.76 -3.35 -12.02
C ASP A 308 4.68 -4.02 -11.16
N HIS A 309 5.04 -5.11 -10.47
CA HIS A 309 4.08 -5.89 -9.71
C HIS A 309 4.56 -6.11 -8.27
N MET A 310 3.66 -5.90 -7.33
CA MET A 310 3.88 -6.13 -5.91
C MET A 310 3.87 -7.62 -5.59
N THR A 311 4.78 -8.07 -4.74
CA THR A 311 4.73 -9.43 -4.20
C THR A 311 3.48 -9.66 -3.34
N MET A 312 2.91 -10.86 -3.41
CA MET A 312 1.79 -11.28 -2.59
C MET A 312 2.15 -11.24 -1.09
N ILE A 313 1.44 -10.40 -0.35
CA ILE A 313 1.59 -10.24 1.10
C ILE A 313 0.95 -11.41 1.87
N PRO A 314 1.45 -11.72 3.08
CA PRO A 314 0.86 -12.78 3.88
C PRO A 314 -0.56 -12.43 4.33
N ARG A 315 -1.44 -13.44 4.35
CA ARG A 315 -2.79 -13.35 4.91
C ARG A 315 -2.84 -14.19 6.18
N ASN A 316 -3.04 -13.51 7.30
CA ASN A 316 -3.14 -14.16 8.59
C ASN A 316 -4.60 -14.25 9.02
N SER A 317 -4.96 -15.32 9.72
CA SER A 317 -6.16 -15.38 10.53
C SER A 317 -5.77 -15.40 12.00
N ARG A 318 -6.71 -15.00 12.85
CA ARG A 318 -6.57 -15.24 14.28
C ARG A 318 -6.59 -16.76 14.49
N ALA A 319 -5.51 -17.31 15.02
CA ALA A 319 -5.51 -18.69 15.48
C ALA A 319 -6.59 -18.80 16.55
N SER A 320 -7.40 -19.84 16.46
CA SER A 320 -8.48 -20.11 17.40
C SER A 320 -7.96 -20.05 18.83
N SER A 321 -8.68 -19.29 19.64
CA SER A 321 -8.62 -19.14 21.08
C SER A 321 -7.89 -20.28 21.84
N ALA A 322 -7.06 -19.94 22.83
CA ALA A 322 -6.52 -20.96 23.73
C ALA A 322 -7.57 -21.29 24.80
N ALA A 323 -7.92 -22.56 24.94
CA ALA A 323 -8.78 -23.00 26.03
C ALA A 323 -8.09 -22.75 27.38
N ILE A 324 -8.85 -22.19 28.33
CA ILE A 324 -8.37 -21.96 29.70
C ILE A 324 -8.85 -23.13 30.56
N SER A 325 -7.92 -23.83 31.21
CA SER A 325 -8.26 -24.95 32.10
C SER A 325 -8.71 -24.50 33.49
N SER A 326 -8.29 -23.32 33.92
CA SER A 326 -8.77 -22.67 35.14
C SER A 326 -8.64 -21.15 35.01
N LEU A 327 -9.68 -20.41 35.39
CA LEU A 327 -9.72 -18.96 35.35
C LEU A 327 -10.18 -18.45 36.72
N THR A 328 -9.31 -17.78 37.46
CA THR A 328 -9.57 -17.36 38.85
C THR A 328 -9.42 -15.85 38.97
N GLY A 329 -10.48 -15.14 39.33
CA GLY A 329 -10.46 -13.71 39.61
C GLY A 329 -10.18 -13.42 41.08
N SER A 330 -9.34 -12.42 41.35
CA SER A 330 -9.07 -11.89 42.69
C SER A 330 -8.70 -10.41 42.62
N GLY A 331 -9.50 -9.55 43.27
CA GLY A 331 -9.33 -8.10 43.21
C GLY A 331 -9.32 -7.59 41.77
N ASN A 332 -8.23 -6.93 41.37
CA ASN A 332 -8.03 -6.37 40.03
C ASN A 332 -7.21 -7.29 39.11
N ALA A 333 -7.08 -8.57 39.47
CA ALA A 333 -6.33 -9.55 38.70
C ALA A 333 -7.19 -10.77 38.34
N VAL A 334 -6.88 -11.36 37.21
CA VAL A 334 -7.39 -12.68 36.79
C VAL A 334 -6.20 -13.57 36.45
N THR A 335 -6.15 -14.74 37.05
CA THR A 335 -5.13 -15.75 36.77
C THR A 335 -5.73 -16.85 35.91
N ALA A 336 -5.14 -17.12 34.74
CA ALA A 336 -5.59 -18.16 33.83
C ALA A 336 -4.49 -19.20 33.60
N ILE A 337 -4.87 -20.48 33.67
CA ILE A 337 -4.00 -21.61 33.29
C ILE A 337 -4.27 -21.96 31.83
N VAL A 338 -3.23 -21.94 31.01
CA VAL A 338 -3.30 -22.20 29.58
C VAL A 338 -2.38 -23.38 29.20
N PRO A 339 -2.59 -24.06 28.06
CA PRO A 339 -1.74 -25.18 27.65
C PRO A 339 -0.28 -24.80 27.41
N ASP A 340 -0.03 -23.56 27.01
CA ASP A 340 1.31 -23.03 26.71
C ASP A 340 1.33 -21.51 26.91
N ALA A 341 1.89 -21.05 28.03
CA ALA A 341 1.97 -19.62 28.35
C ALA A 341 3.07 -18.87 27.58
N SER A 342 4.04 -19.59 27.00
CA SER A 342 5.12 -18.98 26.20
C SER A 342 4.60 -18.30 24.92
N ARG A 343 3.37 -18.64 24.54
CA ARG A 343 2.61 -18.05 23.42
C ARG A 343 2.15 -16.62 23.67
N PHE A 344 2.12 -16.17 24.92
CA PHE A 344 1.60 -14.88 25.35
C PHE A 344 2.75 -13.90 25.63
N ILE A 345 2.49 -12.61 25.41
CA ILE A 345 3.48 -11.54 25.57
C ILE A 345 3.01 -10.68 26.74
N VAL A 346 3.94 -10.36 27.64
CA VAL A 346 3.72 -9.43 28.76
C VAL A 346 3.35 -8.06 28.20
N ASP A 347 2.54 -7.32 28.93
CA ASP A 347 2.14 -5.96 28.60
C ASP A 347 1.31 -5.86 27.32
N ARG A 348 0.62 -6.94 26.96
CA ARG A 348 -0.28 -6.98 25.81
C ARG A 348 -1.72 -7.25 26.23
N PRO A 349 -2.69 -6.60 25.57
CA PRO A 349 -4.12 -6.81 25.82
C PRO A 349 -4.65 -8.13 25.23
N TYR A 350 -5.55 -8.81 25.95
CA TYR A 350 -6.26 -10.01 25.51
C TYR A 350 -7.74 -9.91 25.89
N SER A 351 -8.59 -10.72 25.25
CA SER A 351 -9.99 -10.84 25.65
C SER A 351 -10.33 -12.26 26.07
N ILE A 352 -11.18 -12.37 27.09
CA ILE A 352 -11.73 -13.65 27.53
C ILE A 352 -13.17 -13.78 27.03
N SER A 353 -13.55 -14.99 26.61
CA SER A 353 -14.93 -15.34 26.26
C SER A 353 -15.27 -16.74 26.73
N GLY A 354 -16.54 -17.13 26.69
CA GLY A 354 -16.97 -18.51 26.96
C GLY A 354 -17.13 -18.87 28.44
N ALA A 355 -16.89 -17.93 29.37
CA ALA A 355 -17.33 -18.08 30.75
C ALA A 355 -18.86 -17.95 30.83
N THR A 356 -19.48 -18.42 31.90
CA THR A 356 -20.92 -18.22 32.14
C THR A 356 -21.25 -16.72 32.16
N ASN A 357 -22.36 -16.31 31.53
CA ASN A 357 -22.75 -14.90 31.49
C ASN A 357 -23.02 -14.34 32.90
N GLY A 358 -22.66 -13.07 33.13
CA GLY A 358 -22.85 -12.41 34.42
C GLY A 358 -21.73 -12.61 35.44
N THR A 359 -20.65 -13.31 35.08
CA THR A 359 -19.53 -13.65 35.96
C THR A 359 -18.40 -12.60 36.02
N GLY A 360 -18.43 -11.58 35.16
CA GLY A 360 -17.41 -10.54 35.07
C GLY A 360 -16.16 -10.89 34.23
N TYR A 361 -16.07 -12.11 33.69
CA TYR A 361 -14.92 -12.54 32.86
C TYR A 361 -15.10 -12.27 31.36
N ASN A 362 -16.33 -12.36 30.83
CA ASN A 362 -16.57 -12.28 29.39
C ASN A 362 -16.34 -10.87 28.83
N GLN A 363 -15.78 -10.82 27.62
CA GLN A 363 -15.63 -9.65 26.74
C GLN A 363 -14.86 -8.46 27.35
N THR A 364 -14.15 -8.67 28.46
CA THR A 364 -13.30 -7.64 29.05
C THR A 364 -11.91 -7.69 28.41
N MET A 365 -11.43 -6.54 27.93
CA MET A 365 -10.05 -6.39 27.44
C MET A 365 -9.11 -6.20 28.64
N MET A 366 -8.11 -7.06 28.76
CA MET A 366 -7.21 -7.11 29.92
C MET A 366 -5.75 -7.18 29.47
N VAL A 367 -4.88 -6.32 30.00
CA VAL A 367 -3.42 -6.41 29.74
C VAL A 367 -2.78 -7.49 30.61
N THR A 368 -1.93 -8.33 30.03
CA THR A 368 -1.24 -9.46 30.68
C THR A 368 0.05 -9.08 31.39
N SER A 369 0.34 -9.86 32.42
CA SER A 369 1.67 -10.31 32.85
C SER A 369 1.70 -11.84 32.70
N VAL A 370 2.86 -12.45 32.44
CA VAL A 370 2.98 -13.88 32.10
C VAL A 370 4.01 -14.52 33.01
N ASP A 371 3.68 -15.70 33.55
CA ASP A 371 4.61 -16.57 34.29
C ASP A 371 4.79 -17.89 33.52
N VAL A 372 5.89 -17.99 32.77
CA VAL A 372 6.14 -19.08 31.80
C VAL A 372 6.40 -20.44 32.48
N PRO A 373 7.18 -20.56 33.57
CA PRO A 373 7.43 -21.84 34.25
C PRO A 373 6.18 -22.60 34.71
N THR A 374 5.06 -21.91 34.94
CA THR A 374 3.83 -22.47 35.49
C THR A 374 2.68 -22.54 34.48
N ASN A 375 2.92 -22.22 33.21
CA ASN A 375 1.88 -22.13 32.18
C ASN A 375 0.69 -21.24 32.59
N THR A 376 0.99 -20.17 33.32
CA THR A 376 0.00 -19.28 33.90
C THR A 376 0.15 -17.87 33.34
N ILE A 377 -0.99 -17.22 33.08
CA ILE A 377 -1.05 -15.80 32.71
C ILE A 377 -1.84 -15.05 33.78
N THR A 378 -1.40 -13.84 34.11
CA THR A 378 -2.09 -12.95 35.05
C THR A 378 -2.51 -11.67 34.32
N LEU A 379 -3.80 -11.41 34.28
CA LEU A 379 -4.44 -10.36 33.51
C LEU A 379 -4.93 -9.25 34.45
N LEU A 380 -4.69 -7.99 34.09
CA LEU A 380 -5.23 -6.84 34.82
C LEU A 380 -6.71 -6.64 34.44
N SER A 381 -7.59 -6.63 35.44
CA SER A 381 -9.03 -6.56 35.30
C SER A 381 -9.63 -5.43 36.16
N PRO A 382 -10.77 -4.84 35.76
CA PRO A 382 -11.51 -3.91 36.63
C PRO A 382 -12.09 -4.58 37.90
N GLY A 383 -12.04 -5.92 38.01
CA GLY A 383 -12.59 -6.67 39.13
C GLY A 383 -14.10 -6.93 39.00
N GLY A 384 -14.77 -7.21 40.11
CA GLY A 384 -16.23 -7.43 40.14
C GLY A 384 -16.69 -8.84 39.74
N PHE A 385 -15.85 -9.85 39.96
CA PHE A 385 -16.20 -11.24 39.66
C PHE A 385 -17.21 -11.78 40.66
N THR A 386 -18.29 -12.37 40.15
CA THR A 386 -19.35 -12.99 40.97
C THR A 386 -19.12 -14.49 41.20
N GLU A 387 -18.18 -15.09 40.46
CA GLU A 387 -17.76 -16.49 40.58
C GLU A 387 -16.24 -16.60 40.43
N SER A 388 -15.58 -17.50 41.18
CA SER A 388 -14.14 -17.77 41.07
C SER A 388 -13.80 -19.14 41.70
N PRO A 389 -13.27 -20.12 40.94
CA PRO A 389 -12.98 -20.08 39.50
C PRO A 389 -14.21 -19.87 38.62
N ALA A 390 -14.01 -19.32 37.43
CA ALA A 390 -15.07 -19.11 36.44
C ALA A 390 -15.64 -20.46 35.97
N THR A 391 -16.97 -20.55 35.88
CA THR A 391 -17.67 -21.68 35.25
C THR A 391 -17.83 -21.46 33.73
N GLY A 392 -18.14 -22.53 32.99
CA GLY A 392 -18.29 -22.53 31.53
C GLY A 392 -17.07 -23.10 30.79
N SER A 393 -16.86 -22.66 29.55
CA SER A 393 -15.73 -23.05 28.69
C SER A 393 -14.90 -21.82 28.34
N PRO A 394 -14.19 -21.22 29.33
CA PRO A 394 -13.45 -20.00 29.10
C PRO A 394 -12.34 -20.22 28.09
N VAL A 395 -12.19 -19.26 27.19
CA VAL A 395 -11.11 -19.22 26.21
C VAL A 395 -10.50 -17.83 26.21
N ILE A 396 -9.18 -17.76 26.07
CA ILE A 396 -8.46 -16.51 25.87
C ILE A 396 -8.18 -16.31 24.39
N ASN A 397 -8.49 -15.10 23.93
CA ASN A 397 -8.29 -14.65 22.57
C ASN A 397 -7.24 -13.54 22.55
N GLY A 398 -6.41 -13.54 21.52
CA GLY A 398 -5.61 -12.35 21.19
C GLY A 398 -6.54 -11.16 20.92
N TRP A 399 -6.35 -10.06 21.66
CA TRP A 399 -6.88 -8.76 21.25
C TRP A 399 -5.86 -8.12 20.31
N ASN A 400 -6.23 -8.04 19.03
CA ASN A 400 -5.30 -7.68 17.96
C ASN A 400 -4.05 -8.61 17.98
N TRP A 401 -2.84 -8.08 17.82
CA TRP A 401 -1.59 -8.86 17.62
C TRP A 401 -0.91 -9.24 18.94
N SER A 402 -1.66 -9.30 20.03
CA SER A 402 -1.08 -9.40 21.37
C SER A 402 -0.31 -10.69 21.64
N ALA A 403 -0.50 -11.76 20.86
CA ALA A 403 0.30 -12.97 20.99
C ALA A 403 0.78 -13.54 19.65
N ARG A 404 2.09 -13.81 19.58
CA ARG A 404 2.78 -14.44 18.43
C ARG A 404 2.08 -15.70 17.95
N ALA A 405 1.48 -16.46 18.85
CA ALA A 405 0.90 -17.73 18.51
C ALA A 405 -0.61 -17.69 18.19
N PHE A 406 -1.20 -16.48 18.13
CA PHE A 406 -2.58 -16.27 17.72
C PHE A 406 -2.69 -15.73 16.31
N LEU A 407 -1.60 -15.76 15.55
CA LEU A 407 -1.59 -15.49 14.13
C LEU A 407 -1.17 -16.78 13.44
N GLN A 408 -2.03 -17.27 12.57
CA GLN A 408 -1.74 -18.38 11.68
C GLN A 408 -2.01 -17.93 10.25
N ALA A 409 -1.45 -18.62 9.26
CA ALA A 409 -1.87 -18.37 7.89
C ALA A 409 -3.38 -18.63 7.77
N ALA A 410 -4.10 -17.74 7.09
CA ALA A 410 -5.54 -17.87 6.88
C ALA A 410 -5.91 -19.11 6.03
N GLY A 411 -4.91 -19.72 5.41
CA GLY A 411 -4.98 -20.97 4.67
C GLY A 411 -3.58 -21.35 4.17
N SER A 412 -3.40 -22.62 3.79
CA SER A 412 -2.09 -23.14 3.33
C SER A 412 -1.55 -22.40 2.11
N GLN A 413 -2.42 -21.83 1.29
CA GLN A 413 -2.06 -21.05 0.10
C GLN A 413 -1.39 -19.69 0.42
N PHE A 414 -1.56 -19.18 1.64
CA PHE A 414 -1.03 -17.88 2.09
C PHE A 414 0.26 -18.00 2.93
N VAL A 415 0.73 -19.22 3.19
CA VAL A 415 1.97 -19.48 3.93
C VAL A 415 3.18 -19.03 3.10
N ALA A 416 4.34 -18.85 3.74
CA ALA A 416 5.60 -18.69 3.01
C ALA A 416 6.11 -20.01 2.41
N GLY A 417 7.14 -19.93 1.57
CA GLY A 417 7.84 -21.12 1.05
C GLY A 417 7.18 -21.81 -0.15
N SER A 418 7.91 -22.74 -0.75
CA SER A 418 7.61 -23.37 -2.05
C SER A 418 6.37 -24.26 -2.07
N GLY A 419 5.80 -24.62 -0.91
CA GLY A 419 4.60 -25.44 -0.79
C GLY A 419 3.27 -24.67 -0.90
N SER A 420 3.31 -23.34 -1.06
CA SER A 420 2.14 -22.46 -1.06
C SER A 420 1.99 -21.70 -2.37
N VAL A 421 0.76 -21.27 -2.70
CA VAL A 421 0.51 -20.38 -3.86
C VAL A 421 1.29 -19.08 -3.72
N ARG A 422 1.28 -18.46 -2.54
CA ARG A 422 2.02 -17.24 -2.25
C ARG A 422 3.52 -17.39 -2.53
N GLY A 423 4.16 -18.41 -1.97
CA GLY A 423 5.60 -18.60 -2.14
C GLY A 423 5.99 -18.91 -3.58
N GLN A 424 5.19 -19.72 -4.28
CA GLN A 424 5.39 -20.01 -5.71
C GLN A 424 5.17 -18.77 -6.59
N PHE A 425 4.13 -17.97 -6.31
CA PHE A 425 3.84 -16.75 -7.04
C PHE A 425 4.95 -15.71 -6.87
N ASN A 426 5.37 -15.43 -5.63
CA ASN A 426 6.46 -14.48 -5.35
C ASN A 426 7.78 -14.95 -5.96
N ALA A 427 8.09 -16.24 -5.91
CA ALA A 427 9.25 -16.80 -6.60
C ALA A 427 9.16 -16.62 -8.12
N GLY A 428 7.98 -16.79 -8.71
CA GLY A 428 7.74 -16.56 -10.14
C GLY A 428 7.91 -15.11 -10.56
N LEU A 429 7.44 -14.14 -9.76
CA LEU A 429 7.69 -12.72 -9.99
C LEU A 429 9.19 -12.40 -10.00
N ARG A 430 9.91 -12.85 -8.96
CA ARG A 430 11.37 -12.68 -8.81
C ARG A 430 12.18 -13.38 -9.91
N GLY A 431 11.64 -14.45 -10.48
CA GLY A 431 12.23 -15.18 -11.60
C GLY A 431 12.15 -14.45 -12.95
N GLY A 432 11.66 -13.20 -13.00
CA GLY A 432 11.58 -12.39 -14.22
C GLY A 432 10.19 -12.39 -14.88
N GLY A 433 9.13 -12.78 -14.16
CA GLY A 433 7.76 -12.72 -14.67
C GLY A 433 7.27 -11.31 -14.99
N VAL A 434 7.91 -10.28 -14.40
CA VAL A 434 7.55 -8.86 -14.52
C VAL A 434 8.78 -7.99 -14.78
N ASP A 435 8.60 -6.71 -15.13
CA ASP A 435 9.72 -5.81 -15.43
C ASP A 435 10.41 -5.33 -14.14
N THR A 436 9.61 -5.03 -13.10
CA THR A 436 10.10 -4.73 -11.75
C THR A 436 9.26 -5.44 -10.71
N VAL A 437 9.91 -6.04 -9.72
CA VAL A 437 9.24 -6.56 -8.53
C VAL A 437 9.25 -5.49 -7.45
N VAL A 438 8.07 -5.14 -6.93
CA VAL A 438 7.96 -4.28 -5.76
C VAL A 438 7.86 -5.17 -4.52
N GLU A 439 9.00 -5.34 -3.85
CA GLU A 439 9.17 -6.22 -2.70
C GLU A 439 8.50 -5.64 -1.46
N VAL A 440 7.21 -5.93 -1.31
CA VAL A 440 6.43 -5.54 -0.13
C VAL A 440 6.32 -6.71 0.85
N ALA A 441 6.24 -7.94 0.33
CA ALA A 441 6.00 -9.13 1.12
C ALA A 441 7.13 -9.42 2.10
N ASP A 442 8.39 -9.18 1.72
CA ASP A 442 9.57 -9.45 2.57
C ASP A 442 9.55 -8.61 3.84
N ALA A 443 9.08 -7.36 3.77
CA ALA A 443 8.91 -6.52 4.93
C ALA A 443 7.82 -7.02 5.92
N PHE A 444 6.96 -7.92 5.42
CA PHE A 444 5.99 -8.65 6.24
C PHE A 444 6.45 -10.07 6.58
N GLU A 445 7.69 -10.47 6.30
CA GLU A 445 8.23 -11.82 6.59
C GLU A 445 9.07 -11.86 7.88
N VAL A 446 9.62 -13.04 8.24
CA VAL A 446 10.34 -13.35 9.51
C VAL A 446 11.86 -13.41 9.35
N ALA A 447 12.33 -13.28 8.12
CA ALA A 447 13.33 -14.13 7.48
C ALA A 447 12.65 -15.16 6.58
N ARG A 448 13.29 -15.42 5.45
CA ARG A 448 12.83 -16.27 4.35
C ARG A 448 12.49 -17.70 4.81
N ASP A 449 13.06 -18.16 5.94
CA ASP A 449 13.04 -19.57 6.35
C ASP A 449 12.62 -19.86 7.82
N ASP A 450 12.24 -18.88 8.67
CA ASP A 450 12.18 -19.08 10.16
C ASP A 450 10.82 -18.79 10.88
N GLY A 451 9.69 -18.78 10.15
CA GLY A 451 8.42 -19.28 10.69
C GLY A 451 7.55 -18.51 11.72
N VAL A 452 7.82 -17.27 12.17
CA VAL A 452 6.93 -16.53 13.15
C VAL A 452 6.71 -14.98 12.98
N TYR A 453 7.40 -14.28 12.07
CA TYR A 453 7.49 -12.82 11.72
C TYR A 453 8.37 -11.92 12.65
N PRO A 454 9.67 -11.68 12.32
CA PRO A 454 10.18 -10.45 11.62
C PRO A 454 11.49 -10.57 10.74
N VAL A 455 11.56 -10.00 9.52
CA VAL A 455 12.82 -9.82 8.75
C VAL A 455 13.70 -8.78 9.45
N GLY A 456 14.97 -9.10 9.62
CA GLY A 456 15.96 -8.22 10.23
C GLY A 456 16.05 -6.88 9.51
N GLY A 457 15.74 -5.80 10.24
CA GLY A 457 15.82 -4.41 9.77
C GLY A 457 14.52 -3.64 10.01
N ASP A 458 13.38 -4.31 9.97
CA ASP A 458 12.08 -3.68 10.18
C ASP A 458 11.71 -3.67 11.66
N LYS A 459 11.78 -2.48 12.27
CA LYS A 459 11.06 -2.26 13.53
C LYS A 459 9.57 -2.35 13.20
N PRO A 460 8.76 -3.09 13.98
CA PRO A 460 7.32 -2.97 13.84
C PRO A 460 6.97 -1.49 14.00
N LYS A 461 6.46 -0.85 12.94
CA LYS A 461 5.91 0.50 12.99
C LYS A 461 4.64 0.56 13.88
N LEU A 462 4.17 -0.59 14.34
CA LEU A 462 3.33 -0.72 15.53
C LEU A 462 4.11 -0.29 16.77
N LEU A 463 3.75 0.88 17.29
CA LEU A 463 4.18 1.30 18.61
C LEU A 463 3.75 0.23 19.62
N SER A 464 4.71 -0.24 20.41
CA SER A 464 4.38 -1.13 21.51
C SER A 464 3.48 -0.42 22.52
N PRO A 465 2.65 -1.16 23.26
CA PRO A 465 2.01 -0.60 24.45
C PRO A 465 3.06 0.13 25.26
N SER A 466 2.72 1.35 25.61
CA SER A 466 3.56 2.20 26.43
C SER A 466 2.85 2.45 27.75
N THR A 467 3.62 2.83 28.75
CA THR A 467 3.04 3.33 29.98
C THR A 467 3.26 4.82 30.06
N CYS A 468 2.27 5.52 30.58
CA CYS A 468 2.36 6.95 30.81
C CYS A 468 1.75 7.30 32.17
N THR A 469 2.13 8.44 32.71
CA THR A 469 1.62 8.99 33.97
C THR A 469 0.88 10.28 33.68
N VAL A 470 -0.31 10.44 34.26
CA VAL A 470 -1.07 11.68 34.14
C VAL A 470 -0.32 12.79 34.85
N THR A 471 -0.03 13.85 34.11
CA THR A 471 0.66 15.05 34.61
C THR A 471 -0.31 16.21 34.81
N SER A 472 -1.37 16.28 34.01
CA SER A 472 -2.45 17.24 34.17
C SER A 472 -3.75 16.70 33.61
N VAL A 473 -4.87 17.16 34.18
CA VAL A 473 -6.21 16.78 33.77
C VAL A 473 -6.89 18.01 33.21
N ILE A 474 -7.41 17.91 31.98
CA ILE A 474 -8.10 19.01 31.30
C ILE A 474 -9.60 18.87 31.57
N ASN A 475 -10.14 17.67 31.38
CA ASN A 475 -11.52 17.31 31.71
C ASN A 475 -11.67 15.78 31.86
N THR A 476 -12.91 15.30 31.97
CA THR A 476 -13.21 13.87 32.20
C THR A 476 -12.88 12.95 31.03
N THR A 477 -12.65 13.49 29.83
CA THR A 477 -12.27 12.74 28.62
C THR A 477 -10.90 13.12 28.07
N ARG A 478 -10.22 14.10 28.65
CA ARG A 478 -8.95 14.64 28.13
C ARG A 478 -7.96 14.97 29.23
N PHE A 479 -6.73 14.48 29.08
CA PHE A 479 -5.66 14.66 30.06
C PHE A 479 -4.30 14.51 29.38
N VAL A 480 -3.25 15.05 30.01
CA VAL A 480 -1.87 14.93 29.53
C VAL A 480 -1.18 13.77 30.25
N CYS A 481 -0.74 12.77 29.50
CA CYS A 481 -0.12 11.54 29.99
C CYS A 481 1.31 11.39 29.47
N SER A 482 2.30 11.52 30.36
CA SER A 482 3.73 11.58 30.04
C SER A 482 4.55 10.57 30.86
N PRO A 483 5.63 9.98 30.31
CA PRO A 483 6.04 10.10 28.92
C PRO A 483 5.11 9.29 28.00
N TYR A 484 4.72 9.87 26.87
CA TYR A 484 4.17 9.13 25.74
C TYR A 484 5.02 9.45 24.51
N THR A 485 5.67 8.43 23.96
CA THR A 485 6.63 8.57 22.85
C THR A 485 6.04 8.17 21.50
N GLY A 486 4.75 7.85 21.47
CA GLY A 486 4.08 7.36 20.27
C GLY A 486 3.74 8.42 19.22
N GLY A 487 4.09 9.69 19.39
CA GLY A 487 3.77 10.74 18.42
C GLY A 487 2.28 11.10 18.39
N ASN A 488 1.81 11.78 17.33
CA ASN A 488 0.45 12.31 17.23
C ASN A 488 -0.50 11.35 16.51
N ASN A 489 -1.78 11.34 16.90
CA ASN A 489 -2.87 10.54 16.33
C ASN A 489 -2.64 9.03 16.26
N THR A 490 -1.79 8.51 17.15
CA THR A 490 -1.43 7.09 17.18
C THR A 490 -2.31 6.26 18.10
N ILE A 491 -3.16 6.88 18.91
CA ILE A 491 -4.09 6.17 19.82
C ILE A 491 -5.54 6.09 19.31
N ASN A 492 -5.88 6.69 18.16
CA ASN A 492 -7.26 6.64 17.65
C ASN A 492 -7.69 5.19 17.38
N LEU A 493 -8.86 4.77 17.90
CA LEU A 493 -9.34 3.37 17.91
C LEU A 493 -8.50 2.42 18.77
N GLY A 494 -7.55 2.95 19.52
CA GLY A 494 -6.78 2.23 20.54
C GLY A 494 -7.50 2.20 21.88
N ILE A 495 -6.82 1.66 22.89
CA ILE A 495 -7.33 1.62 24.26
C ILE A 495 -6.32 2.21 25.23
N LEU A 496 -6.84 2.87 26.26
CA LEU A 496 -6.11 3.10 27.48
C LEU A 496 -6.68 2.20 28.57
N GLN A 497 -5.82 1.54 29.34
CA GLN A 497 -6.21 0.79 30.54
C GLN A 497 -5.57 1.41 31.78
N GLY A 498 -6.36 1.70 32.81
CA GLY A 498 -5.82 2.19 34.08
C GLY A 498 -4.90 1.15 34.72
N ARG A 499 -3.65 1.52 34.99
CA ARG A 499 -2.65 0.64 35.65
C ARG A 499 -2.65 0.85 37.17
N THR A 500 -2.96 2.05 37.62
CA THR A 500 -3.05 2.44 39.04
C THR A 500 -4.23 3.39 39.24
N GLY A 501 -4.45 3.82 40.48
CA GLY A 501 -5.52 4.77 40.82
C GLY A 501 -6.91 4.14 40.87
N ALA A 502 -7.93 4.97 41.00
CA ALA A 502 -9.32 4.53 41.16
C ALA A 502 -9.93 3.87 39.91
N ASN A 503 -9.24 3.96 38.77
CA ASN A 503 -9.64 3.37 37.49
C ASN A 503 -8.81 2.12 37.13
N ILE A 504 -8.11 1.50 38.09
CA ILE A 504 -7.26 0.33 37.84
C ILE A 504 -8.05 -0.80 37.14
N GLY A 505 -7.48 -1.31 36.05
CA GLY A 505 -8.05 -2.36 35.22
C GLY A 505 -9.17 -1.92 34.27
N VAL A 506 -9.75 -0.72 34.44
CA VAL A 506 -10.77 -0.18 33.54
C VAL A 506 -10.16 0.19 32.19
N THR A 507 -10.86 -0.12 31.10
CA THR A 507 -10.47 0.27 29.74
C THR A 507 -11.38 1.37 29.18
N ARG A 508 -10.79 2.21 28.32
CA ARG A 508 -11.50 3.22 27.51
C ARG A 508 -10.90 3.30 26.12
N SER A 509 -11.77 3.44 25.11
CA SER A 509 -11.33 3.70 23.74
C SER A 509 -10.88 5.14 23.57
N ALA A 510 -9.76 5.31 22.89
CA ALA A 510 -9.21 6.63 22.58
C ALA A 510 -9.70 7.16 21.24
N GLN A 511 -9.88 8.48 21.18
CA GLN A 511 -10.31 9.22 20.00
C GLN A 511 -9.11 9.75 19.21
N ALA A 512 -8.19 10.43 19.87
CA ALA A 512 -7.06 11.09 19.23
C ALA A 512 -6.01 11.49 20.28
N ASN A 513 -4.82 11.85 19.83
CA ASN A 513 -3.82 12.48 20.68
C ASN A 513 -2.94 13.47 19.92
N THR A 514 -2.46 14.49 20.63
CA THR A 514 -1.35 15.35 20.20
C THR A 514 -0.22 15.21 21.20
N GLY A 515 0.78 14.40 20.87
CA GLY A 515 1.83 14.00 21.79
C GLY A 515 1.23 13.28 23.00
N ALA A 516 1.53 13.79 24.18
CA ALA A 516 1.02 13.29 25.46
C ALA A 516 -0.42 13.71 25.78
N ASP A 517 -1.01 14.65 25.02
CA ASP A 517 -2.39 15.09 25.23
C ASP A 517 -3.36 14.08 24.63
N MET A 518 -4.02 13.33 25.51
CA MET A 518 -4.89 12.19 25.15
C MET A 518 -6.35 12.61 25.21
N THR A 519 -7.12 12.27 24.17
CA THR A 519 -8.58 12.45 24.13
C THR A 519 -9.28 11.10 24.01
N MET A 520 -10.27 10.86 24.86
CA MET A 520 -11.03 9.62 24.97
C MET A 520 -12.44 9.76 24.39
N ASN A 521 -12.99 8.67 23.88
CA ASN A 521 -14.36 8.65 23.32
C ASN A 521 -15.46 8.82 24.38
N SER A 522 -15.14 8.53 25.65
CA SER A 522 -16.09 8.63 26.75
C SER A 522 -15.39 8.86 28.09
N ALA A 523 -16.13 9.38 29.06
CA ALA A 523 -15.61 9.69 30.39
C ALA A 523 -15.22 8.42 31.17
N TRP A 524 -14.18 8.53 31.98
CA TRP A 524 -13.80 7.48 32.93
C TRP A 524 -14.85 7.33 34.05
N PRO A 525 -15.07 6.12 34.61
CA PRO A 525 -16.04 5.91 35.69
C PRO A 525 -15.69 6.70 36.95
N SER A 526 -14.40 6.76 37.28
CA SER A 526 -13.87 7.54 38.38
C SER A 526 -13.02 8.69 37.84
N THR A 527 -12.95 9.78 38.60
CA THR A 527 -12.13 10.95 38.24
C THR A 527 -10.66 10.53 38.08
N VAL A 528 -10.09 10.83 36.91
CA VAL A 528 -8.65 10.70 36.67
C VAL A 528 -7.93 11.85 37.37
N ILE A 529 -6.82 11.57 38.05
CA ILE A 529 -6.02 12.57 38.76
C ILE A 529 -4.55 12.53 38.35
N PRO A 530 -3.79 13.64 38.50
CA PRO A 530 -2.34 13.60 38.34
C PRO A 530 -1.69 12.52 39.21
N GLY A 531 -0.78 11.75 38.64
CA GLY A 531 -0.15 10.58 39.28
C GLY A 531 -0.77 9.23 38.89
N ASP A 532 -2.00 9.20 38.36
CA ASP A 532 -2.56 7.98 37.79
C ASP A 532 -1.71 7.51 36.60
N THR A 533 -1.47 6.20 36.52
CA THR A 533 -0.72 5.60 35.40
C THR A 533 -1.61 4.76 34.51
N PHE A 534 -1.32 4.77 33.20
CA PHE A 534 -2.07 4.06 32.18
C PHE A 534 -1.16 3.20 31.31
N TRP A 535 -1.70 2.05 30.90
CA TRP A 535 -1.28 1.36 29.68
C TRP A 535 -1.93 2.05 28.50
N VAL A 536 -1.13 2.53 27.56
CA VAL A 536 -1.58 3.10 26.29
C VAL A 536 -1.30 2.09 25.21
N VAL A 537 -2.36 1.52 24.64
CA VAL A 537 -2.25 0.67 23.46
C VAL A 537 -2.67 1.47 22.23
N PRO A 538 -1.72 1.75 21.32
CA PRO A 538 -2.00 2.42 20.06
C PRO A 538 -3.12 1.74 19.28
N GLY A 539 -3.88 2.55 18.55
CA GLY A 539 -5.00 2.04 17.78
C GLY A 539 -4.57 1.35 16.49
N SER A 540 -5.48 0.54 15.99
CA SER A 540 -5.30 -0.21 14.75
C SER A 540 -6.43 0.07 13.78
N MET A 541 -6.08 0.45 12.55
CA MET A 541 -7.04 0.46 11.45
C MET A 541 -7.07 -0.89 10.75
N SER A 542 -8.27 -1.43 10.57
CA SER A 542 -8.56 -2.56 9.68
C SER A 542 -8.53 -2.06 8.24
N SER A 543 -7.65 -2.57 7.40
CA SER A 543 -7.83 -2.49 5.96
C SER A 543 -8.51 -3.75 5.43
N THR A 544 -9.84 -3.69 5.45
CA THR A 544 -10.77 -4.22 4.43
C THR A 544 -12.18 -4.14 5.00
N GLN A 545 -12.78 -2.95 4.98
CA GLN A 545 -14.20 -2.79 5.31
C GLN A 545 -15.15 -3.38 4.23
N ASP A 546 -14.64 -4.00 3.17
CA ASP A 546 -15.49 -4.53 2.09
C ASP A 546 -16.16 -5.87 2.43
N GLY A 547 -15.86 -6.47 3.58
CA GLY A 547 -16.49 -7.72 4.02
C GLY A 547 -16.12 -8.96 3.21
N THR A 548 -15.22 -8.83 2.22
CA THR A 548 -14.84 -9.92 1.29
C THR A 548 -13.41 -10.39 1.46
N HIS A 549 -12.52 -9.54 1.98
CA HIS A 549 -11.17 -9.92 2.39
C HIS A 549 -11.12 -9.93 3.91
N PRO A 550 -10.58 -10.97 4.56
CA PRO A 550 -10.19 -10.82 5.95
C PRO A 550 -8.93 -9.98 6.04
N ASP A 551 -8.70 -9.45 7.25
CA ASP A 551 -7.52 -8.69 7.63
C ASP A 551 -6.25 -9.30 6.99
N VAL A 552 -5.77 -8.66 5.92
CA VAL A 552 -4.37 -8.75 5.49
C VAL A 552 -3.50 -8.40 6.70
N ALA A 553 -2.22 -8.80 6.79
CA ALA A 553 -1.43 -8.48 7.99
C ALA A 553 -1.42 -6.97 8.34
N LEU A 554 -2.37 -6.59 9.19
CA LEU A 554 -2.84 -5.25 9.51
C LEU A 554 -2.97 -5.27 11.00
N ASN A 555 -2.15 -4.48 11.67
CA ASN A 555 -2.73 -3.51 12.57
C ASN A 555 -1.69 -2.45 12.86
N GLY A 556 -2.21 -1.27 13.15
CA GLY A 556 -1.46 -0.05 13.42
C GLY A 556 -1.06 0.69 12.17
N THR A 557 -0.63 1.92 12.36
CA THR A 557 0.04 2.75 11.34
C THR A 557 1.19 2.03 10.63
N GLY A 558 1.60 0.83 11.07
CA GLY A 558 2.79 0.17 10.56
C GLY A 558 2.68 -0.55 9.23
N SER A 559 1.67 -1.36 8.97
CA SER A 559 1.54 -2.04 7.67
C SER A 559 1.20 -1.05 6.56
N GLN A 560 0.30 -0.11 6.86
CA GLN A 560 -0.05 0.98 5.96
C GLN A 560 1.16 1.89 5.71
N ALA A 561 1.84 2.39 6.75
CA ALA A 561 3.00 3.24 6.52
C ALA A 561 4.18 2.47 5.91
N LEU A 562 4.27 1.15 6.08
CA LEU A 562 5.28 0.34 5.40
C LEU A 562 4.98 0.24 3.91
N LEU A 563 3.72 -0.02 3.56
CA LEU A 563 3.27 0.06 2.18
C LEU A 563 3.46 1.48 1.62
N ASP A 564 3.14 2.53 2.38
CA ASP A 564 3.39 3.92 1.99
C ASP A 564 4.89 4.19 1.79
N ASP A 565 5.78 3.72 2.66
CA ASP A 565 7.23 3.89 2.53
C ASP A 565 7.78 3.15 1.32
N VAL A 566 7.37 1.89 1.11
CA VAL A 566 7.77 1.11 -0.07
C VAL A 566 7.23 1.78 -1.33
N MET A 567 5.99 2.27 -1.31
CA MET A 567 5.41 2.99 -2.44
C MET A 567 6.12 4.32 -2.71
N VAL A 568 6.48 5.07 -1.67
CA VAL A 568 7.27 6.30 -1.78
C VAL A 568 8.64 5.98 -2.38
N ALA A 569 9.33 4.95 -1.89
CA ALA A 569 10.64 4.55 -2.38
C ALA A 569 10.58 4.09 -3.84
N TYR A 570 9.58 3.27 -4.19
CA TYR A 570 9.32 2.85 -5.57
C TYR A 570 9.07 4.06 -6.47
N ILE A 571 8.16 4.97 -6.09
CA ILE A 571 7.86 6.17 -6.86
C ILE A 571 9.11 7.05 -7.02
N GLN A 572 9.90 7.23 -5.96
CA GLN A 572 11.16 7.97 -6.05
C GLN A 572 12.18 7.29 -6.97
N GLY A 573 12.18 5.96 -7.06
CA GLY A 573 13.06 5.22 -7.95
C GLY A 573 12.73 5.36 -9.44
N ILE A 574 11.50 5.74 -9.78
CA ILE A 574 11.03 5.87 -11.18
C ILE A 574 10.80 7.32 -11.64
N MET A 575 10.79 8.28 -10.71
CA MET A 575 10.62 9.73 -10.98
C MET A 575 11.96 10.40 -11.20
#